data_AF-A0A4S8L2H7-F1
#
_entry.id   AF-A0A4S8L2H7-F1
#
_cell.length_a   1.000
_cell.length_b   1.000
_cell.length_c   1.000
_cell.angle_alpha   90.00
_cell.angle_beta   90.00
_cell.angle_gamma   90.00
#
_symmetry.space_group_name_H-M   'P 1'
#
loop_
_entity.id
_entity.type
_entity.pdbx_description
1 polymer ?
#
loop_
_entity_poly.entity_id
_entity_poly.type
_entity_poly.pdbx_seq_one_letter_code
_entity_poly.pdbx_strand_id
1 'polypeptide(L)'
;MQSVLYVSDQLIYTFHASFADYITTEYRSGGMYCNEIEQHTLLSHATFNHMNNLRFNICDLPSSFLPDSYVPGIEDRLKNISDTLDYACTYWGYHIAGSNGNEELMKVLKNFVENKSVFWIEAMNLMKKLPVCQENIDYVLQVCILQNFL
;
A
#
# COMPACT_ATOMS: atom_id res chain seq x y z
N MET A 1 8.09 -28.36 -20.47
CA MET A 1 8.30 -27.28 -19.48
C MET A 1 6.95 -26.67 -19.17
N GLN A 2 6.54 -26.65 -17.92
CA GLN A 2 5.32 -25.97 -17.49
C GLN A 2 5.67 -24.50 -17.22
N SER A 3 4.82 -23.55 -17.63
CA SER A 3 5.07 -22.14 -17.37
C SER A 3 5.03 -21.87 -15.87
N VAL A 4 5.96 -21.05 -15.36
CA VAL A 4 5.99 -20.65 -13.94
C VAL A 4 5.16 -19.38 -13.69
N LEU A 5 4.95 -18.61 -14.76
CA LEU A 5 4.16 -17.38 -14.81
C LEU A 5 3.12 -17.46 -15.93
N TYR A 6 1.97 -16.83 -15.73
CA TYR A 6 0.98 -16.63 -16.79
C TYR A 6 0.35 -15.25 -16.67
N VAL A 7 0.13 -14.62 -17.82
CA VAL A 7 -0.45 -13.28 -17.91
C VAL A 7 -1.82 -13.40 -18.56
N SER A 8 -2.86 -12.97 -17.86
CA SER A 8 -4.24 -12.88 -18.38
C SER A 8 -4.88 -11.63 -17.84
N ASP A 9 -5.63 -10.92 -18.67
CA ASP A 9 -6.42 -9.76 -18.25
C ASP A 9 -5.59 -8.71 -17.47
N GLN A 10 -4.34 -8.49 -17.91
CA GLN A 10 -3.36 -7.58 -17.28
C GLN A 10 -2.90 -8.01 -15.87
N LEU A 11 -3.28 -9.20 -15.41
CA LEU A 11 -2.84 -9.79 -14.16
C LEU A 11 -1.71 -10.81 -14.39
N ILE A 12 -0.79 -10.88 -13.44
CA ILE A 12 0.30 -11.86 -13.42
C ILE A 12 -0.03 -12.93 -12.38
N TYR A 13 -0.07 -14.18 -12.82
CA TYR A 13 -0.32 -15.34 -11.98
C TYR A 13 0.96 -16.17 -11.83
N THR A 14 1.23 -16.61 -10.61
CA THR A 14 2.29 -17.57 -10.29
C THR A 14 1.66 -18.94 -10.06
N PHE A 15 2.11 -19.97 -10.78
CA PHE A 15 1.50 -21.31 -10.70
C PHE A 15 2.12 -22.20 -9.63
N HIS A 16 3.32 -21.85 -9.16
CA HIS A 16 4.04 -22.66 -8.20
C HIS A 16 4.42 -21.83 -7.00
N ALA A 17 4.05 -22.28 -5.80
CA ALA A 17 4.36 -21.61 -4.55
C ALA A 17 5.87 -21.39 -4.36
N SER A 18 6.71 -22.27 -4.95
CA SER A 18 8.17 -22.10 -4.90
C SER A 18 8.71 -21.00 -5.82
N PHE A 19 7.89 -20.36 -6.65
CA PHE A 19 8.38 -19.32 -7.56
C PHE A 19 8.86 -18.10 -6.77
N ALA A 20 8.07 -17.64 -5.79
CA ALA A 20 8.47 -16.55 -4.90
C ALA A 20 9.80 -16.87 -4.22
N ASP A 21 9.88 -18.03 -3.58
CA ASP A 21 11.09 -18.55 -2.92
C ASP A 21 12.30 -18.68 -3.88
N TYR A 22 12.07 -19.04 -5.15
CA TYR A 22 13.12 -19.07 -6.15
C TYR A 22 13.65 -17.67 -6.48
N ILE A 23 12.77 -16.71 -6.80
CA ILE A 23 13.19 -15.36 -7.21
C ILE A 23 13.79 -14.56 -6.04
N THR A 24 13.43 -14.87 -4.80
CA THR A 24 13.99 -14.21 -3.60
C THR A 24 15.19 -14.94 -3.01
N THR A 25 15.70 -15.99 -3.66
CA THR A 25 16.95 -16.66 -3.25
C THR A 25 18.04 -16.40 -4.29
N GLU A 26 19.03 -15.56 -3.95
CA GLU A 26 20.10 -15.15 -4.87
C GLU A 26 20.87 -16.33 -5.48
N TYR A 27 21.26 -17.32 -4.66
CA TYR A 27 21.98 -18.51 -5.13
C TYR A 27 21.17 -19.34 -6.15
N ARG A 28 19.82 -19.28 -6.09
CA ARG A 28 18.95 -20.06 -6.97
C ARG A 28 18.59 -19.32 -8.25
N SER A 29 18.40 -18.00 -8.16
CA SER A 29 17.91 -17.17 -9.27
C SER A 29 19.01 -16.41 -10.02
N GLY A 30 20.21 -16.28 -9.44
CA GLY A 30 21.35 -15.63 -10.08
C GLY A 30 21.00 -14.22 -10.58
N GLY A 31 21.17 -13.97 -11.87
CA GLY A 31 20.86 -12.67 -12.49
C GLY A 31 19.37 -12.27 -12.48
N MET A 32 18.46 -13.17 -12.05
CA MET A 32 17.03 -12.90 -11.88
C MET A 32 16.65 -12.70 -10.41
N TYR A 33 17.64 -12.54 -9.52
CA TYR A 33 17.40 -12.32 -8.10
C TYR A 33 16.64 -11.02 -7.85
N CYS A 34 15.59 -11.15 -7.05
CA CYS A 34 14.75 -10.06 -6.58
C CYS A 34 15.10 -9.78 -5.12
N ASN A 35 15.82 -8.66 -4.88
CA ASN A 35 16.08 -8.20 -3.52
C ASN A 35 14.79 -7.64 -2.91
N GLU A 36 14.17 -8.42 -2.01
CA GLU A 36 12.91 -8.06 -1.37
C GLU A 36 12.98 -6.71 -0.66
N ILE A 37 14.06 -6.43 0.07
CA ILE A 37 14.23 -5.17 0.81
C ILE A 37 14.20 -3.98 -0.15
N GLU A 38 14.93 -4.07 -1.27
CA GLU A 38 14.94 -3.02 -2.29
C GLU A 38 13.58 -2.83 -2.95
N GLN A 39 12.87 -3.92 -3.26
CA GLN A 39 11.53 -3.84 -3.84
C GLN A 39 10.51 -3.24 -2.85
N HIS A 40 10.58 -3.61 -1.57
CA HIS A 40 9.76 -3.04 -0.53
C HIS A 40 10.05 -1.54 -0.31
N THR A 41 11.33 -1.12 -0.34
CA THR A 41 11.68 0.30 -0.31
C THR A 41 11.08 1.04 -1.51
N LEU A 42 11.23 0.51 -2.73
CA LEU A 42 10.68 1.12 -3.95
C LEU A 42 9.14 1.24 -3.88
N LEU A 43 8.45 0.18 -3.48
CA LEU A 43 7.00 0.16 -3.34
C LEU A 43 6.52 1.10 -2.22
N SER A 44 7.28 1.25 -1.14
CA SER A 44 6.97 2.24 -0.10
C SER A 44 6.95 3.66 -0.67
N HIS A 45 7.97 4.05 -1.43
CA HIS A 45 7.98 5.36 -2.09
C HIS A 45 6.85 5.51 -3.11
N ALA A 46 6.57 4.48 -3.90
CA ALA A 46 5.49 4.50 -4.88
C ALA A 46 4.12 4.68 -4.23
N THR A 47 3.82 3.93 -3.16
CA THR A 47 2.55 4.07 -2.42
C THR A 47 2.38 5.47 -1.84
N PHE A 48 3.41 6.04 -1.21
CA PHE A 48 3.35 7.43 -0.72
C PHE A 48 3.15 8.45 -1.85
N ASN A 49 3.83 8.26 -2.99
CA ASN A 49 3.66 9.14 -4.13
C ASN A 49 2.21 9.10 -4.66
N HIS A 50 1.59 7.92 -4.76
CA HIS A 50 0.20 7.81 -5.16
C HIS A 50 -0.75 8.42 -4.12
N MET A 51 -0.48 8.23 -2.82
CA MET A 51 -1.26 8.82 -1.74
C MET A 51 -1.17 10.35 -1.65
N ASN A 52 -0.26 11.01 -2.37
CA ASN A 52 -0.32 12.47 -2.53
C ASN A 52 -1.61 12.96 -3.21
N ASN A 53 -2.27 12.09 -3.99
CA ASN A 53 -3.56 12.38 -4.64
C ASN A 53 -4.75 12.33 -3.67
N LEU A 54 -4.55 11.88 -2.42
CA LEU A 54 -5.58 11.97 -1.39
C LEU A 54 -5.93 13.43 -1.11
N ARG A 55 -7.23 13.68 -0.97
CA ARG A 55 -7.79 15.00 -0.65
C ARG A 55 -9.01 14.81 0.24
N PHE A 56 -9.37 15.88 0.94
CA PHE A 56 -10.63 15.95 1.66
C PHE A 56 -11.82 15.68 0.73
N ASN A 57 -12.77 14.88 1.21
CA ASN A 57 -14.00 14.51 0.49
C ASN A 57 -13.70 13.88 -0.88
N ILE A 58 -12.84 12.86 -0.92
CA ILE A 58 -12.33 12.29 -2.18
C ILE A 58 -13.44 11.74 -3.09
N CYS A 59 -14.56 11.29 -2.51
CA CYS A 59 -15.74 10.79 -3.23
C CYS A 59 -16.80 11.88 -3.49
N ASP A 60 -16.48 13.15 -3.24
CA ASP A 60 -17.34 14.31 -3.47
C ASP A 60 -18.73 14.16 -2.85
N LEU A 61 -18.79 13.60 -1.64
CA LEU A 61 -20.03 13.36 -0.92
C LEU A 61 -20.79 14.67 -0.74
N PRO A 62 -22.12 14.65 -0.90
CA PRO A 62 -22.94 15.86 -0.84
C PRO A 62 -23.03 16.47 0.56
N SER A 63 -22.80 15.67 1.60
CA SER A 63 -22.91 16.09 2.99
C SER A 63 -22.18 15.13 3.92
N SER A 64 -21.61 15.66 5.00
CA SER A 64 -21.09 14.88 6.13
C SER A 64 -22.16 14.52 7.18
N PHE A 65 -23.40 15.02 7.02
CA PHE A 65 -24.52 14.74 7.95
C PHE A 65 -25.33 13.50 7.56
N LEU A 66 -25.10 12.95 6.37
CA LEU A 66 -25.71 11.72 5.89
C LEU A 66 -24.72 10.58 6.07
N PRO A 67 -25.12 9.43 6.65
CA PRO A 67 -24.24 8.28 6.68
C PRO A 67 -23.93 7.83 5.25
N ASP A 68 -22.67 7.45 4.97
CA ASP A 68 -22.18 7.13 3.62
C ASP A 68 -23.08 6.12 2.88
N SER A 69 -23.65 5.16 3.60
CA SER A 69 -24.54 4.12 3.06
C SER A 69 -25.87 4.65 2.49
N TYR A 70 -26.26 5.87 2.88
CA TYR A 70 -27.48 6.53 2.40
C TYR A 70 -27.20 7.54 1.29
N VAL A 71 -25.94 7.70 0.87
CA VAL A 71 -25.58 8.60 -0.24
C VAL A 71 -25.98 7.94 -1.56
N PRO A 72 -26.88 8.55 -2.36
CA PRO A 72 -27.27 8.00 -3.65
C PRO A 72 -26.07 7.93 -4.60
N GLY A 73 -25.88 6.77 -5.26
CA GLY A 73 -24.78 6.55 -6.20
C GLY A 73 -23.40 6.50 -5.54
N ILE A 74 -23.30 6.12 -4.26
CA ILE A 74 -22.03 6.00 -3.54
C ILE A 74 -21.03 5.09 -4.27
N GLU A 75 -21.50 4.01 -4.89
CA GLU A 75 -20.69 3.04 -5.65
C GLU A 75 -19.97 3.70 -6.84
N ASP A 76 -20.65 4.59 -7.57
CA ASP A 76 -20.02 5.31 -8.68
C ASP A 76 -19.00 6.33 -8.18
N ARG A 77 -19.24 6.94 -7.01
CA ARG A 77 -18.32 7.91 -6.40
C ARG A 77 -17.06 7.26 -5.87
N LEU A 78 -17.13 6.00 -5.42
CA LEU A 78 -15.95 5.23 -5.00
C LEU A 78 -14.93 5.08 -6.14
N LYS A 79 -15.33 5.21 -7.41
CA LYS A 79 -14.42 5.22 -8.58
C LYS A 79 -13.45 6.40 -8.58
N ASN A 80 -13.69 7.44 -7.77
CA ASN A 80 -12.70 8.51 -7.53
C ASN A 80 -11.44 7.99 -6.82
N ILE A 81 -11.54 6.83 -6.16
CA ILE A 81 -10.41 6.09 -5.61
C ILE A 81 -10.05 5.03 -6.66
N SER A 82 -8.99 5.27 -7.43
CA SER A 82 -8.52 4.30 -8.42
C SER A 82 -7.96 3.05 -7.75
N ASP A 83 -7.90 1.93 -8.48
CA ASP A 83 -7.33 0.67 -7.98
C ASP A 83 -5.89 0.84 -7.47
N THR A 84 -5.11 1.70 -8.13
CA THR A 84 -3.74 2.03 -7.70
C THR A 84 -3.72 2.80 -6.38
N LEU A 85 -4.66 3.74 -6.18
CA LEU A 85 -4.75 4.49 -4.93
C LEU A 85 -5.28 3.60 -3.79
N ASP A 86 -6.24 2.72 -4.07
CA ASP A 86 -6.69 1.71 -3.11
C ASP A 86 -5.51 0.81 -2.67
N TYR A 87 -4.75 0.27 -3.62
CA TYR A 87 -3.55 -0.51 -3.32
C TYR A 87 -2.58 0.28 -2.43
N ALA A 88 -2.28 1.51 -2.80
CA ALA A 88 -1.38 2.36 -2.02
C ALA A 88 -1.90 2.61 -0.59
N CYS A 89 -3.18 2.93 -0.44
CA CYS A 89 -3.81 3.12 0.87
C CYS A 89 -3.85 1.84 1.71
N THR A 90 -3.95 0.68 1.07
CA THR A 90 -4.05 -0.62 1.74
C THR A 90 -2.68 -1.12 2.21
N TYR A 91 -1.62 -1.00 1.40
CA TYR A 91 -0.37 -1.76 1.59
C TYR A 91 0.88 -0.93 1.96
N TRP A 92 0.78 0.39 2.09
CA TRP A 92 1.96 1.24 2.36
C TRP A 92 2.74 0.83 3.63
N GLY A 93 2.05 0.49 4.72
CA GLY A 93 2.68 0.07 5.98
C GLY A 93 3.34 -1.31 5.87
N TYR A 94 2.72 -2.25 5.15
CA TYR A 94 3.34 -3.53 4.82
C TYR A 94 4.66 -3.34 4.05
N HIS A 95 4.67 -2.43 3.08
CA HIS A 95 5.90 -2.14 2.34
C HIS A 95 6.98 -1.52 3.21
N ILE A 96 6.62 -0.61 4.13
CA ILE A 96 7.56 -0.02 5.07
C ILE A 96 8.16 -1.08 6.00
N ALA A 97 7.36 -2.00 6.52
CA ALA A 97 7.84 -3.06 7.40
C ALA A 97 8.85 -4.01 6.73
N GLY A 98 8.71 -4.24 5.41
CA GLY A 98 9.67 -5.03 4.63
C GLY A 98 10.86 -4.24 4.06
N SER A 99 10.87 -2.91 4.23
CA SER A 99 11.91 -2.04 3.69
C SER A 99 13.12 -1.93 4.63
N ASN A 100 14.19 -1.28 4.16
CA ASN A 100 15.33 -0.93 5.02
C ASN A 100 15.05 0.24 5.97
N GLY A 101 13.88 0.89 5.88
CA GLY A 101 13.50 2.01 6.73
C GLY A 101 14.48 3.19 6.69
N ASN A 102 15.15 3.44 5.57
CA ASN A 102 16.18 4.49 5.53
C ASN A 102 15.65 5.89 5.92
N GLU A 103 16.56 6.81 6.23
CA GLU A 103 16.21 8.16 6.71
C GLU A 103 15.32 8.92 5.73
N GLU A 104 15.50 8.71 4.42
CA GLU A 104 14.67 9.33 3.38
C GLU A 104 13.22 8.84 3.47
N LEU A 105 13.00 7.54 3.59
CA LEU A 105 11.68 6.94 3.74
C LEU A 105 11.00 7.42 5.01
N MET A 106 11.74 7.57 6.11
CA MET A 106 11.20 8.12 7.36
C MET A 106 10.75 9.57 7.24
N LYS A 107 11.46 10.39 6.44
CA LYS A 107 11.02 11.77 6.11
C LYS A 107 9.72 11.76 5.30
N VAL A 108 9.59 10.85 4.32
CA VAL A 108 8.37 10.70 3.53
C VAL A 108 7.20 10.26 4.39
N LEU A 109 7.40 9.27 5.27
CA LEU A 109 6.41 8.80 6.23
C LEU A 109 5.94 9.94 7.15
N LYS A 110 6.87 10.71 7.73
CA LYS A 110 6.53 11.86 8.57
C LYS A 110 5.65 12.87 7.81
N ASN A 111 6.04 13.22 6.59
CA ASN A 111 5.27 14.14 5.75
C ASN A 111 3.87 13.60 5.44
N PHE A 112 3.73 12.29 5.19
CA PHE A 112 2.42 11.65 5.01
C PHE A 112 1.56 11.73 6.27
N VAL A 113 2.12 11.39 7.44
CA VAL A 113 1.39 11.43 8.71
C VAL A 113 0.88 12.84 9.00
N GLU A 114 1.72 13.86 8.77
CA GLU A 114 1.38 15.26 9.04
C GLU A 114 0.33 15.83 8.06
N ASN A 115 0.36 15.43 6.79
CA ASN A 115 -0.40 16.12 5.74
C ASN A 115 -1.52 15.29 5.10
N LYS A 116 -1.48 13.96 5.21
CA LYS A 116 -2.35 13.04 4.45
C LYS A 116 -3.05 11.97 5.28
N SER A 117 -2.65 11.74 6.53
CA SER A 117 -3.21 10.69 7.40
C SER A 117 -4.73 10.73 7.54
N VAL A 118 -5.31 11.92 7.74
CA VAL A 118 -6.78 12.06 7.89
C VAL A 118 -7.50 11.73 6.58
N PHE A 119 -6.98 12.18 5.43
CA PHE A 119 -7.56 11.86 4.12
C PHE A 119 -7.42 10.37 3.78
N TRP A 120 -6.34 9.75 4.23
CA TRP A 120 -6.16 8.31 4.13
C TRP A 120 -7.20 7.56 4.96
N ILE A 121 -7.41 7.94 6.23
CA ILE A 121 -8.45 7.32 7.08
C ILE A 121 -9.84 7.52 6.46
N GLU A 122 -10.13 8.68 5.89
CA GLU A 122 -11.37 8.97 5.16
C GLU A 122 -11.56 7.97 4.00
N ALA A 123 -10.56 7.83 3.12
CA ALA A 123 -10.60 6.89 2.01
C ALA A 123 -10.77 5.44 2.48
N MET A 124 -10.05 5.03 3.53
CA MET A 124 -10.17 3.68 4.10
C MET A 124 -11.55 3.42 4.71
N ASN A 125 -12.18 4.42 5.32
CA ASN A 125 -13.56 4.32 5.79
C ASN A 125 -14.56 4.14 4.64
N LEU A 126 -14.39 4.91 3.55
CA LEU A 126 -15.24 4.82 2.36
C LEU A 126 -15.14 3.44 1.70
N MET A 127 -13.93 2.90 1.61
CA MET A 127 -13.66 1.55 1.10
C MET A 127 -14.01 0.41 2.09
N LYS A 128 -14.50 0.75 3.30
CA LYS A 128 -14.81 -0.22 4.37
C LYS A 128 -13.61 -1.05 4.84
N LYS A 129 -12.42 -0.45 4.85
CA LYS A 129 -11.13 -1.05 5.22
C LYS A 129 -10.51 -0.48 6.50
N LEU A 130 -11.30 0.11 7.41
CA LEU A 130 -10.76 0.66 8.67
C LEU A 130 -9.86 -0.28 9.50
N PRO A 131 -10.12 -1.61 9.59
CA PRO A 131 -9.20 -2.52 10.30
C PRO A 131 -7.77 -2.51 9.73
N VAL A 132 -7.63 -2.32 8.41
CA VAL A 132 -6.33 -2.25 7.74
C VAL A 132 -5.56 -0.97 8.12
N CYS A 133 -6.25 0.08 8.57
CA CYS A 133 -5.55 1.25 9.13
C CYS A 133 -4.75 0.88 10.37
N GLN A 134 -5.32 0.06 11.25
CA GLN A 134 -4.64 -0.39 12.46
C GLN A 134 -3.40 -1.22 12.11
N GLU A 135 -3.53 -2.17 11.18
CA GLU A 135 -2.42 -2.99 10.70
C GLU A 135 -1.26 -2.14 10.15
N ASN A 136 -1.57 -1.12 9.34
CA ASN A 136 -0.55 -0.20 8.80
C ASN A 136 0.14 0.62 9.90
N ILE A 137 -0.60 1.04 10.93
CA ILE A 137 -0.02 1.75 12.08
C ILE A 137 0.89 0.81 12.87
N ASP A 138 0.48 -0.44 13.09
CA ASP A 138 1.28 -1.43 13.82
C ASP A 138 2.60 -1.74 13.09
N TYR A 139 2.57 -1.86 11.77
CA TYR A 139 3.78 -1.99 10.95
C TYR A 139 4.76 -0.83 11.16
N VAL A 140 4.26 0.41 11.16
CA VAL A 140 5.09 1.60 11.39
C VAL A 140 5.66 1.61 12.80
N LEU A 141 4.86 1.29 13.81
CA LEU A 141 5.33 1.24 15.19
C LEU A 141 6.46 0.23 15.36
N GLN A 142 6.36 -0.94 14.71
CA GLN A 142 7.44 -1.93 14.70
C GLN A 142 8.74 -1.36 14.11
N VAL A 143 8.68 -0.69 12.96
CA VAL A 143 9.85 -0.08 12.31
C VAL A 143 10.45 1.04 13.16
N CYS A 144 9.62 1.95 13.67
CA CYS A 144 10.06 3.05 14.53
C CYS A 144 10.72 2.57 15.83
N ILE A 145 10.22 1.48 16.42
CA ILE A 145 10.82 0.88 17.61
C ILE A 145 12.21 0.33 17.26
N LEU A 146 12.32 -0.45 16.18
CA LEU A 146 13.59 -1.05 15.74
C LEU A 146 14.67 0.00 15.43
N GLN A 147 14.29 1.18 14.94
CA GLN A 147 15.22 2.26 14.62
C GLN A 147 15.68 3.08 15.83
N ASN A 148 14.91 3.12 16.93
CA ASN A 148 15.30 3.83 18.15
C ASN A 148 16.25 3.00 19.05
N PHE A 149 16.58 1.76 18.66
CA PHE A 149 17.52 0.88 19.35
C PHE A 149 18.87 0.71 18.61
N LEU A 150 19.13 1.51 17.58
CA LEU A 150 20.42 1.65 16.88
C LEU A 150 20.94 3.08 17.01
#